data_AF-A0AAU2NCE1-F1
#
_entry.id   AF-A0AAU2NCE1-F1
#
_cell.length_a   1.000
_cell.length_b   1.000
_cell.length_c   1.000
_cell.angle_alpha   90.00
_cell.angle_beta   90.00
_cell.angle_gamma   90.00
#
_symmetry.space_group_name_H-M   'P 1'
#
loop_
_entity.id
_entity.type
_entity.pdbx_description
1 polymer ?
#
loop_
_entity_poly.entity_id
_entity_poly.type
_entity_poly.pdbx_seq_one_letter_code
_entity_poly.pdbx_strand_id
1 'polypeptide(L)'
;MTVTNVDVLDGQQPPPPGWIKDPTDLNAGAGGDYLYLTFERDGTMPPVTDVYILDDGVTPPPMYEKIDVDLNKGAGGDYLYLCFTRQPGNPILDFKVIASSEANPNPPAGYKRAPTDLNKGAGGKYIYLCYKN
;
A
#
# COMPACT_ATOMS: atom_id res chain seq x y z
N MET A 1 2.29 -18.99 -4.53
CA MET A 1 1.64 -17.80 -5.06
C MET A 1 2.41 -16.59 -4.58
N THR A 2 2.97 -15.79 -5.49
CA THR A 2 3.72 -14.56 -5.16
C THR A 2 3.01 -13.36 -5.74
N VAL A 3 3.10 -12.21 -5.09
CA VAL A 3 2.63 -10.94 -5.64
C VAL A 3 3.57 -10.52 -6.77
N THR A 4 3.00 -10.32 -7.95
CA THR A 4 3.73 -9.96 -9.17
C THR A 4 3.44 -8.54 -9.60
N ASN A 5 2.31 -7.93 -9.21
CA ASN A 5 2.05 -6.51 -9.44
C ASN A 5 1.33 -5.90 -8.23
N VAL A 6 1.53 -4.61 -8.01
CA VAL A 6 0.88 -3.82 -6.97
C VAL A 6 0.56 -2.43 -7.54
N ASP A 7 -0.60 -1.90 -7.21
CA ASP A 7 -1.05 -0.57 -7.63
C ASP A 7 -2.04 0.02 -6.62
N VAL A 8 -2.31 1.31 -6.70
CA VAL A 8 -3.33 2.01 -5.92
C VAL A 8 -4.48 2.40 -6.83
N LEU A 9 -5.66 1.86 -6.55
CA LEU A 9 -6.88 2.18 -7.28
C LEU A 9 -7.50 3.46 -6.73
N ASP A 10 -7.56 4.49 -7.57
CA ASP A 10 -8.26 5.74 -7.31
C ASP A 10 -9.73 5.63 -7.72
N GLY A 11 -10.61 5.48 -6.73
CA GLY A 11 -12.05 5.31 -6.90
C GLY A 11 -12.55 3.92 -6.50
N GLN A 12 -13.87 3.76 -6.60
CA GLN A 12 -14.57 2.57 -6.09
C GLN A 12 -14.81 1.47 -7.13
N GLN A 13 -14.35 1.66 -8.38
CA GLN A 13 -14.46 0.67 -9.45
C GLN A 13 -13.84 -0.68 -9.06
N PRO A 14 -14.19 -1.79 -9.74
CA PRO A 14 -13.45 -3.04 -9.59
C PRO A 14 -11.99 -2.86 -10.04
N PRO A 15 -11.05 -3.65 -9.47
CA PRO A 15 -9.69 -3.70 -9.98
C PRO A 15 -9.66 -4.38 -11.37
N PRO A 16 -8.53 -4.35 -12.08
CA PRO A 16 -8.37 -5.12 -13.32
C PRO A 16 -8.71 -6.61 -13.13
N PRO A 17 -9.18 -7.33 -14.18
CA PRO A 17 -9.44 -8.75 -14.07
C PRO A 17 -8.22 -9.53 -13.54
N GLY A 18 -8.44 -10.43 -12.59
CA GLY A 18 -7.37 -11.22 -11.96
C GLY A 18 -6.64 -10.54 -10.80
N TRP A 19 -6.90 -9.25 -10.57
CA TRP A 19 -6.33 -8.51 -9.44
C TRP A 19 -7.20 -8.62 -8.20
N ILE A 20 -6.54 -8.61 -7.05
CA ILE A 20 -7.15 -8.56 -5.72
C ILE A 20 -7.21 -7.10 -5.30
N LYS A 21 -8.35 -6.66 -4.79
CA LYS A 21 -8.54 -5.35 -4.16
C LYS A 21 -8.73 -5.53 -2.66
N ASP A 22 -7.88 -4.92 -1.84
CA ASP A 22 -8.16 -4.82 -0.40
C ASP A 22 -9.38 -3.88 -0.21
N PRO A 23 -10.39 -4.27 0.59
CA PRO A 23 -11.60 -3.47 0.74
C PRO A 23 -11.41 -2.22 1.61
N THR A 24 -10.25 -2.06 2.25
CA THR A 24 -9.97 -0.95 3.16
C THR A 24 -9.62 0.32 2.38
N ASP A 25 -10.38 1.39 2.63
CA ASP A 25 -10.08 2.73 2.13
C ASP A 25 -8.82 3.30 2.81
N LEU A 26 -7.84 3.77 2.03
CA LEU A 26 -6.59 4.33 2.55
C LEU A 26 -6.79 5.69 3.23
N ASN A 27 -7.91 6.38 2.95
CA ASN A 27 -8.28 7.65 3.59
C ASN A 27 -9.38 7.48 4.65
N ALA A 28 -9.56 6.25 5.20
CA ALA A 28 -10.71 5.96 6.04
C ALA A 28 -10.80 6.89 7.26
N GLY A 29 -11.91 7.64 7.31
CA GLY A 29 -12.20 8.58 8.39
C GLY A 29 -11.52 9.95 8.27
N ALA A 30 -10.70 10.19 7.24
CA ALA A 30 -10.12 11.50 6.95
C ALA A 30 -10.97 12.33 5.98
N GLY A 31 -11.79 11.69 5.14
CA GLY A 31 -12.72 12.37 4.24
C GLY A 31 -12.12 12.79 2.88
N GLY A 32 -11.07 12.10 2.43
CA GLY A 32 -10.48 12.27 1.09
C GLY A 32 -11.08 11.36 0.01
N ASP A 33 -10.33 11.20 -1.08
CA ASP A 33 -10.69 10.31 -2.19
C ASP A 33 -10.69 8.85 -1.71
N TYR A 34 -11.54 8.03 -2.32
CA TYR A 34 -11.54 6.59 -2.04
C TYR A 34 -10.36 5.92 -2.74
N LEU A 35 -9.36 5.52 -1.98
CA LEU A 35 -8.16 4.86 -2.50
C LEU A 35 -8.08 3.44 -1.96
N TYR A 36 -7.69 2.48 -2.80
CA TYR A 36 -7.59 1.08 -2.40
C TYR A 36 -6.30 0.45 -2.90
N LEU A 37 -5.64 -0.34 -2.05
CA LEU A 37 -4.54 -1.20 -2.49
C LEU A 37 -5.08 -2.30 -3.41
N THR A 38 -4.42 -2.49 -4.54
CA THR A 38 -4.68 -3.60 -5.44
C THR A 38 -3.40 -4.34 -5.79
N PHE A 39 -3.49 -5.64 -6.03
CA PHE A 39 -2.32 -6.44 -6.39
C PHE A 39 -2.70 -7.69 -7.18
N GLU A 40 -1.78 -8.15 -8.01
CA GLU A 40 -1.89 -9.38 -8.78
C GLU A 40 -0.98 -10.45 -8.19
N ARG A 41 -1.45 -11.69 -8.17
CA ARG A 41 -0.64 -12.86 -7.83
C ARG A 41 -0.41 -13.74 -9.03
N ASP A 42 0.80 -14.31 -9.10
CA ASP A 42 1.20 -15.27 -10.13
C ASP A 42 0.98 -14.78 -11.57
N GLY A 43 1.11 -13.46 -11.77
CA GLY A 43 1.16 -12.84 -13.09
C GLY A 43 2.51 -13.07 -13.77
N THR A 44 2.73 -12.38 -14.89
CA THR A 44 3.92 -12.61 -15.74
C THR A 44 5.18 -11.86 -15.30
N MET A 45 5.06 -10.92 -14.36
CA MET A 45 6.17 -10.11 -13.87
C MET A 45 6.96 -10.86 -12.80
N PRO A 46 8.27 -10.57 -12.63
CA PRO A 46 9.04 -11.08 -11.50
C PRO A 46 8.39 -10.69 -10.16
N PRO A 47 8.53 -11.46 -9.08
CA PRO A 47 7.89 -11.18 -7.80
C PRO A 47 8.27 -9.80 -7.24
N VAL A 48 7.32 -9.14 -6.58
CA VAL A 48 7.62 -8.04 -5.66
C VAL A 48 8.35 -8.63 -4.47
N THR A 49 9.46 -8.02 -4.06
CA THR A 49 10.29 -8.52 -2.95
C THR A 49 10.32 -7.58 -1.76
N ASP A 50 10.01 -6.29 -1.96
CA ASP A 50 9.95 -5.31 -0.89
C ASP A 50 9.05 -4.11 -1.25
N VAL A 51 8.61 -3.38 -0.22
CA VAL A 51 7.79 -2.17 -0.32
C VAL A 51 8.33 -1.06 0.58
N TYR A 52 8.16 0.18 0.13
CA TYR A 52 8.61 1.37 0.84
C TYR A 52 7.56 2.46 0.71
N ILE A 53 7.27 3.18 1.81
CA ILE A 53 6.39 4.35 1.77
C ILE A 53 7.28 5.59 1.72
N LEU A 54 7.14 6.35 0.63
CA LEU A 54 7.96 7.50 0.29
C LEU A 54 7.23 8.79 0.65
N ASP A 55 7.84 9.65 1.47
CA ASP A 55 7.41 11.03 1.64
C ASP A 55 7.70 11.87 0.38
N ASP A 56 6.87 12.86 0.09
CA ASP A 56 7.08 13.73 -1.07
C ASP A 56 8.39 14.51 -1.06
N GLY A 57 8.92 14.76 -2.26
CA GLY A 57 10.23 15.38 -2.46
C GLY A 57 11.42 14.48 -2.08
N VAL A 58 11.20 13.29 -1.52
CA VAL A 58 12.25 12.31 -1.26
C VAL A 58 12.51 11.48 -2.52
N THR A 59 13.78 11.18 -2.81
CA THR A 59 14.14 10.28 -3.91
C THR A 59 13.87 8.84 -3.47
N PRO A 60 13.13 8.04 -4.27
CA PRO A 60 12.92 6.63 -3.94
C PRO A 60 14.26 5.89 -3.83
N PRO A 61 14.35 4.84 -2.99
CA PRO A 61 15.54 4.01 -2.95
C PRO A 61 15.89 3.48 -4.36
N PRO A 62 17.18 3.26 -4.67
CA PRO A 62 17.57 2.72 -5.98
C PRO A 62 16.81 1.45 -6.33
N MET A 63 16.39 1.34 -7.59
CA MET A 63 15.65 0.17 -8.12
C MET A 63 14.26 -0.05 -7.51
N TYR A 64 13.69 0.96 -6.85
CA TYR A 64 12.27 0.99 -6.50
C TYR A 64 11.46 1.72 -7.59
N GLU A 65 10.31 1.15 -7.92
CA GLU A 65 9.29 1.74 -8.77
C GLU A 65 8.27 2.45 -7.88
N LYS A 66 7.96 3.72 -8.17
CA LYS A 66 6.96 4.53 -7.44
C LYS A 66 5.60 4.44 -8.14
N ILE A 67 4.55 4.14 -7.38
CA ILE A 67 3.17 4.32 -7.83
C ILE A 67 2.82 5.80 -7.66
N ASP A 68 2.52 6.49 -8.76
CA ASP A 68 2.30 7.93 -8.79
C ASP A 68 0.87 8.31 -8.38
N VAL A 69 0.47 7.83 -7.20
CA VAL A 69 -0.81 8.14 -6.55
C VAL A 69 -0.49 8.58 -5.12
N ASP A 70 -0.90 9.80 -4.77
CA ASP A 70 -0.84 10.29 -3.40
C ASP A 70 -1.79 9.46 -2.52
N LEU A 71 -1.26 8.79 -1.50
CA LEU A 71 -2.03 7.94 -0.60
C LEU A 71 -2.98 8.72 0.30
N ASN A 72 -2.79 10.04 0.43
CA ASN A 72 -3.65 10.97 1.17
C ASN A 72 -4.49 11.87 0.25
N LYS A 73 -4.66 11.49 -1.03
CA LYS A 73 -5.31 12.35 -2.03
C LYS A 73 -6.69 12.81 -1.57
N GLY A 74 -6.90 14.12 -1.56
CA GLY A 74 -8.16 14.75 -1.15
C GLY A 74 -8.39 14.81 0.36
N ALA A 75 -7.57 14.13 1.18
CA ALA A 75 -7.71 14.11 2.64
C ALA A 75 -6.93 15.25 3.34
N GLY A 76 -5.99 15.89 2.63
CA GLY A 76 -5.22 17.02 3.15
C GLY A 76 -4.09 16.65 4.12
N GLY A 77 -3.62 15.40 4.07
CA GLY A 77 -2.47 14.92 4.84
C GLY A 77 -1.13 15.11 4.14
N ASP A 78 -0.12 14.37 4.62
CA ASP A 78 1.19 14.33 4.01
C ASP A 78 1.11 13.68 2.62
N TYR A 79 1.82 14.21 1.63
CA TYR A 79 1.94 13.55 0.34
C TYR A 79 2.83 12.30 0.50
N LEU A 80 2.20 11.13 0.36
CA LEU A 80 2.85 9.83 0.53
C LEU A 80 2.66 8.98 -0.72
N TYR A 81 3.65 8.17 -1.07
CA TYR A 81 3.60 7.30 -2.24
C TYR A 81 4.06 5.88 -1.89
N LEU A 82 3.38 4.87 -2.44
CA LEU A 82 3.85 3.48 -2.36
C LEU A 82 4.93 3.23 -3.42
N CYS A 83 6.06 2.71 -2.98
CA CYS A 83 7.10 2.18 -3.85
C CYS A 83 7.26 0.68 -3.64
N PHE A 84 7.68 -0.03 -4.68
CA PHE A 84 8.00 -1.45 -4.60
C PHE A 84 9.25 -1.79 -5.41
N THR A 85 9.88 -2.93 -5.13
CA THR A 85 11.00 -3.43 -5.91
C THR A 85 10.86 -4.92 -6.23
N ARG A 86 11.62 -5.35 -7.23
CA ARG A 86 11.75 -6.74 -7.70
C ARG A 86 13.20 -7.22 -7.67
N GLN A 87 14.07 -6.45 -7.03
CA GLN A 87 15.46 -6.86 -6.83
C GLN A 87 15.52 -8.17 -6.00
N PRO A 88 16.60 -8.95 -6.10
CA PRO A 88 16.73 -10.21 -5.37
C PRO A 88 16.40 -10.07 -3.89
N GLY A 89 15.46 -10.89 -3.41
CA GLY A 89 14.93 -10.83 -2.04
C GLY A 89 13.84 -11.88 -1.82
N ASN A 90 13.28 -11.93 -0.61
CA ASN A 90 12.18 -12.83 -0.30
C ASN A 90 10.90 -12.33 -0.97
N PRO A 91 10.25 -13.10 -1.85
CA PRO A 91 9.01 -12.69 -2.50
C PRO A 91 7.94 -12.31 -1.48
N ILE A 92 7.17 -11.27 -1.77
CA ILE A 92 5.92 -11.00 -1.07
C ILE A 92 4.85 -11.95 -1.63
N LEU A 93 4.13 -12.62 -0.74
CA LEU A 93 3.06 -13.59 -1.03
C LEU A 93 1.67 -12.97 -0.89
N ASP A 94 1.53 -11.93 -0.06
CA ASP A 94 0.26 -11.27 0.19
C ASP A 94 0.42 -9.84 0.69
N PHE A 95 -0.60 -9.03 0.44
CA PHE A 95 -0.82 -7.75 1.08
C PHE A 95 -2.15 -7.71 1.84
N LYS A 96 -2.19 -6.90 2.89
CA LYS A 96 -3.40 -6.49 3.60
C LYS A 96 -3.26 -5.04 4.01
N VAL A 97 -4.38 -4.33 4.06
CA VAL A 97 -4.45 -3.01 4.69
C VAL A 97 -5.19 -3.16 6.01
N ILE A 98 -4.69 -2.51 7.06
CA ILE A 98 -5.39 -2.41 8.34
C ILE A 98 -5.76 -0.96 8.63
N ALA A 99 -6.98 -0.76 9.13
CA ALA A 99 -7.45 0.51 9.67
C ALA A 99 -7.67 0.35 11.18
N SER A 100 -7.12 1.28 11.97
CA SER A 100 -7.19 1.23 13.42
C SER A 100 -7.50 2.59 14.05
N SER A 101 -8.12 2.56 15.23
CA SER A 101 -8.22 3.76 16.10
C SER A 101 -6.97 3.96 16.96
N GLU A 102 -6.07 2.99 17.00
CA GLU A 102 -4.81 3.03 17.75
C GLU A 102 -3.65 3.30 16.80
N ALA A 103 -2.62 4.03 17.25
CA ALA A 103 -1.45 4.37 16.42
C ALA A 103 -0.55 3.17 16.10
N ASN A 104 -0.55 2.13 16.93
CA ASN A 104 0.36 0.99 16.77
C ASN A 104 -0.36 -0.37 16.79
N PRO A 105 -1.31 -0.61 15.88
CA PRO A 105 -1.95 -1.91 15.78
C PRO A 105 -0.95 -2.99 15.41
N ASN A 106 -1.10 -4.16 16.02
CA ASN A 106 -0.38 -5.35 15.58
C ASN A 106 -0.84 -5.75 14.16
N PRO A 107 0.07 -6.17 13.28
CA PRO A 107 -0.33 -6.74 12.00
C PRO A 107 -1.10 -8.06 12.21
N PRO A 108 -1.90 -8.49 11.22
CA PRO A 108 -2.49 -9.83 11.23
C PRO A 108 -1.42 -10.92 11.38
N ALA A 109 -1.79 -12.06 11.97
CA ALA A 109 -0.86 -13.16 12.20
C ALA A 109 -0.13 -13.58 10.91
N GLY A 110 1.21 -13.61 10.98
CA GLY A 110 2.07 -13.96 9.84
C GLY A 110 2.35 -12.83 8.85
N TYR A 111 1.91 -11.59 9.13
CA TYR A 111 2.23 -10.40 8.34
C TYR A 111 3.22 -9.52 9.10
N LYS A 112 4.02 -8.79 8.34
CA LYS A 112 4.80 -7.63 8.77
C LYS A 112 4.01 -6.37 8.44
N ARG A 113 4.22 -5.30 9.20
CA ARG A 113 3.60 -3.98 8.99
C ARG A 113 4.66 -3.01 8.49
N ALA A 114 4.39 -2.26 7.43
CA ALA A 114 5.19 -1.10 7.07
C ALA A 114 5.10 -0.06 8.20
N PRO A 115 6.18 0.67 8.52
CA PRO A 115 6.21 1.52 9.71
C PRO A 115 5.38 2.81 9.59
N THR A 116 5.07 3.24 8.36
CA THR A 116 4.42 4.52 8.08
C THR A 116 2.90 4.38 8.10
N ASP A 117 2.25 5.31 8.81
CA ASP A 117 0.81 5.52 8.70
C ASP A 117 0.50 6.11 7.33
N LEU A 118 -0.28 5.40 6.50
CA LEU A 118 -0.61 5.85 5.15
C LEU A 118 -1.54 7.06 5.16
N ASN A 119 -2.23 7.31 6.28
CA ASN A 119 -3.15 8.42 6.50
C ASN A 119 -2.51 9.55 7.35
N LYS A 120 -1.17 9.59 7.40
CA LYS A 120 -0.40 10.52 8.21
C LYS A 120 -0.71 11.97 7.84
N GLY A 121 -0.98 12.80 8.83
CA GLY A 121 -1.28 14.22 8.66
C GLY A 121 -2.73 14.53 8.27
N ALA A 122 -3.45 13.57 7.68
CA ALA A 122 -4.85 13.73 7.26
C ALA A 122 -5.86 13.55 8.42
N GLY A 123 -5.46 12.84 9.49
CA GLY A 123 -6.34 12.50 10.61
C GLY A 123 -7.23 11.31 10.29
N GLY A 124 -8.25 11.02 11.10
CA GLY A 124 -9.09 9.83 10.91
C GLY A 124 -8.48 8.55 11.49
N LYS A 125 -8.55 7.43 10.76
CA LYS A 125 -7.97 6.15 11.21
C LYS A 125 -6.48 6.10 10.91
N TYR A 126 -5.73 5.38 11.73
CA TYR A 126 -4.38 4.97 11.41
C TYR A 126 -4.44 3.83 10.40
N ILE A 127 -3.80 4.01 9.25
CA ILE A 127 -3.83 3.08 8.13
C ILE A 127 -2.44 2.50 7.92
N TYR A 128 -2.32 1.18 7.85
CA TYR A 128 -1.01 0.56 7.61
C TYR A 128 -1.07 -0.52 6.53
N LEU A 129 -0.09 -0.47 5.63
CA LEU A 129 0.22 -1.57 4.73
C LEU A 129 0.85 -2.73 5.51
N CYS A 130 0.30 -3.93 5.37
CA CYS A 130 0.84 -5.17 5.88
C CYS A 130 1.18 -6.10 4.71
N TYR A 131 2.27 -6.85 4.84
CA TYR A 131 2.71 -7.80 3.83
C TYR A 131 3.24 -9.09 4.44
N LYS A 132 3.16 -10.18 3.69
CA LYS A 132 3.68 -11.49 4.08
C LYS A 132 4.68 -11.97 3.05
N ASN A 133 5.82 -12.52 3.48
CA ASN A 133 6.78 -13.24 2.64
C ASN A 133 6.61 -14.76 2.75
#